data_AF-A0A4R8ZZH5-F1
#
_entry.id   AF-A0A4R8ZZH5-F1
#
_cell.length_a   1.000
_cell.length_b   1.000
_cell.length_c   1.000
_cell.angle_alpha   90.00
_cell.angle_beta   90.00
_cell.angle_gamma   90.00
#
_symmetry.space_group_name_H-M   'P 1'
#
loop_
_entity.id
_entity.type
_entity.pdbx_description
1 polymer ?
#
loop_
_entity_poly.entity_id
_entity_poly.type
_entity_poly.pdbx_seq_one_letter_code
_entity_poly.pdbx_strand_id
1 'polypeptide(L)'
;MPPTWQPSAWGKALTSSGDWKIELHSGTVTVTLGGVPIVTAVEDVEIVTVTRGLLWSRIELHVGEWVSRLYGIRSKDAAAFERAFAASLKALQLRQLTAEFDAAAHRAGLG
;
A
#
# COMPACT_ATOMS: atom_id res chain seq x y z
N MET A 1 -3.20 -3.64 15.67
CA MET A 1 -3.90 -2.71 14.76
C MET A 1 -3.08 -2.58 13.49
N PRO A 2 -3.70 -2.59 12.30
CA PRO A 2 -2.99 -2.43 11.04
C PRO A 2 -2.27 -1.07 11.00
N PRO A 3 -1.07 -0.98 10.40
CA PRO A 3 -0.44 0.30 10.18
C PRO A 3 -1.34 1.16 9.28
N THR A 4 -1.54 2.41 9.71
CA THR A 4 -2.47 3.36 9.09
C THR A 4 -1.72 4.64 8.77
N TRP A 5 -1.97 5.20 7.58
CA TRP A 5 -1.38 6.45 7.12
C TRP A 5 -2.47 7.39 6.62
N GLN A 6 -2.32 8.67 6.94
CA GLN A 6 -3.30 9.70 6.62
C GLN A 6 -2.59 11.05 6.53
N PRO A 7 -3.20 12.07 5.91
CA PRO A 7 -2.59 13.38 5.86
C PRO A 7 -2.59 14.03 7.24
N SER A 8 -1.54 14.81 7.51
CA SER A 8 -1.47 15.62 8.73
C SER A 8 -2.39 16.82 8.63
N ALA A 9 -2.87 17.35 9.76
CA ALA A 9 -3.76 18.52 9.76
C ALA A 9 -3.17 19.72 9.00
N TRP A 10 -1.87 20.00 9.20
CA TRP A 10 -1.17 21.06 8.46
C TRP A 10 -0.92 20.70 7.00
N GLY A 11 -0.65 19.43 6.71
CA GLY A 11 -0.53 18.94 5.34
C GLY A 11 -1.83 19.10 4.55
N LYS A 12 -2.99 18.84 5.18
CA LYS A 12 -4.32 19.11 4.59
C LYS A 12 -4.48 20.57 4.23
N ALA A 13 -4.21 21.46 5.19
CA ALA A 13 -4.34 22.91 4.99
C ALA A 13 -3.42 23.44 3.89
N LEU A 14 -2.16 22.99 3.83
CA LEU A 14 -1.16 23.52 2.90
C LEU A 14 -1.23 22.91 1.50
N THR A 15 -1.60 21.63 1.39
CA THR A 15 -1.69 20.93 0.10
C THR A 15 -3.11 20.89 -0.45
N SER A 16 -4.07 21.53 0.24
CA SER A 16 -5.50 21.42 -0.03
C SER A 16 -5.95 19.96 -0.15
N SER A 17 -5.34 19.06 0.63
CA SER A 17 -5.66 17.64 0.54
C SER A 17 -6.96 17.33 1.26
N GLY A 18 -7.84 16.61 0.57
CA GLY A 18 -9.03 16.04 1.17
C GLY A 18 -8.69 14.95 2.20
N ASP A 19 -9.70 14.49 2.92
CA ASP A 19 -9.55 13.38 3.83
C ASP A 19 -9.28 12.09 3.06
N TRP A 20 -8.13 11.49 3.36
CA TRP A 20 -7.81 10.15 2.89
C TRP A 20 -7.12 9.33 3.97
N LYS A 21 -7.21 8.01 3.85
CA LYS A 21 -6.59 7.06 4.75
C LYS A 21 -6.09 5.85 3.96
N ILE A 22 -4.89 5.37 4.26
CA ILE A 22 -4.38 4.10 3.77
C ILE A 22 -4.23 3.16 4.96
N GLU A 23 -4.74 1.94 4.83
CA GLU A 23 -4.50 0.85 5.77
C GLU A 23 -3.89 -0.33 5.01
N LEU A 24 -2.82 -0.89 5.56
CA LEU A 24 -2.19 -2.07 4.99
C LEU A 24 -2.47 -3.26 5.88
N HIS A 25 -3.19 -4.23 5.33
CA HIS A 25 -3.46 -5.52 5.94
C HIS A 25 -2.70 -6.60 5.17
N SER A 26 -2.54 -7.79 5.75
CA SER A 26 -1.67 -8.86 5.25
C SER A 26 -2.02 -9.34 3.83
N GLY A 27 -1.60 -8.60 2.81
CA GLY A 27 -1.87 -8.84 1.40
C GLY A 27 -2.89 -7.88 0.76
N THR A 28 -3.50 -6.96 1.50
CA THR A 28 -4.47 -5.99 0.95
C THR A 28 -4.17 -4.56 1.37
N VAL A 29 -4.43 -3.62 0.47
CA VAL A 29 -4.40 -2.18 0.74
C VAL A 29 -5.82 -1.64 0.72
N THR A 30 -6.21 -0.96 1.78
CA THR A 30 -7.46 -0.21 1.80
C THR A 30 -7.15 1.27 1.70
N VAL A 31 -7.63 1.92 0.65
CA VAL A 31 -7.54 3.37 0.47
C VAL A 31 -8.93 3.96 0.66
N THR A 32 -9.10 4.74 1.70
CA THR A 32 -10.34 5.51 1.95
C THR A 32 -10.16 6.90 1.38
N LEU A 33 -11.03 7.31 0.45
CA LEU A 33 -11.07 8.67 -0.12
C LEU A 33 -12.42 9.31 0.21
N GLY A 34 -12.43 10.43 0.94
CA GLY A 34 -13.68 11.11 1.28
C GLY A 34 -14.68 10.22 2.04
N GLY A 35 -14.19 9.27 2.82
CA GLY A 35 -15.02 8.29 3.55
C GLY A 35 -15.40 7.03 2.77
N VAL A 36 -15.09 6.95 1.48
CA VAL A 36 -15.37 5.76 0.65
C VAL A 36 -14.16 4.81 0.66
N PRO A 37 -14.29 3.59 1.21
CA PRO A 37 -13.20 2.62 1.20
C PRO A 37 -13.10 1.91 -0.15
N ILE A 38 -11.89 1.87 -0.70
CA ILE A 38 -11.52 1.10 -1.89
C ILE A 38 -10.50 0.06 -1.44
N VAL A 39 -10.84 -1.21 -1.59
CA VAL A 39 -10.00 -2.34 -1.18
C VAL A 39 -9.36 -2.95 -2.41
N THR A 40 -8.04 -3.11 -2.40
CA THR A 40 -7.27 -3.76 -3.47
C THR A 40 -6.31 -4.79 -2.88
N ALA A 41 -5.99 -5.85 -3.62
CA ALA A 41 -4.87 -6.69 -3.24
C ALA A 41 -3.56 -5.92 -3.43
N VAL A 42 -2.55 -6.25 -2.64
CA VAL A 42 -1.20 -5.65 -2.76
C VAL A 42 -0.56 -6.04 -4.10
N GLU A 43 -0.88 -7.21 -4.64
CA GLU A 43 -0.42 -7.68 -5.96
C GLU A 43 -1.04 -6.94 -7.14
N ASP A 44 -2.25 -6.40 -6.98
CA ASP A 44 -2.94 -5.62 -8.03
C ASP A 44 -2.39 -4.19 -8.14
N VAL A 45 -1.58 -3.77 -7.17
CA VAL A 45 -0.96 -2.44 -7.18
C VAL A 45 0.27 -2.47 -8.08
N GLU A 46 0.12 -1.90 -9.27
CA GLU A 46 1.17 -1.88 -10.30
C GLU A 46 2.31 -0.94 -9.94
N ILE A 47 1.97 0.25 -9.43
CA ILE A 47 2.95 1.30 -9.13
C ILE A 47 2.62 1.95 -7.79
N VAL A 48 3.63 2.03 -6.93
CA VAL A 48 3.65 2.89 -5.74
C VAL A 48 4.80 3.86 -5.86
N THR A 49 4.48 5.15 -5.98
CA THR A 49 5.49 6.22 -6.02
C THR A 49 5.35 7.12 -4.81
N VAL A 50 6.43 7.29 -4.04
CA VAL A 50 6.49 8.25 -2.94
C VAL A 50 7.35 9.44 -3.34
N THR A 51 6.72 10.55 -3.69
CA THR A 51 7.44 11.81 -3.94
C THR A 51 7.66 12.55 -2.63
N ARG A 52 8.90 12.60 -2.15
CA ARG A 52 9.25 13.24 -0.87
C ARG A 52 9.50 14.72 -1.05
N GLY A 53 8.79 15.54 -0.28
CA GLY A 53 9.14 16.93 -0.03
C GLY A 53 9.84 17.10 1.32
N LEU A 54 10.19 18.34 1.66
CA LEU A 54 10.95 18.66 2.87
C LEU A 54 10.21 18.27 4.16
N LEU A 55 8.90 18.54 4.22
CA LEU A 55 8.05 18.25 5.39
C LEU A 55 6.89 17.30 5.05
N TRP A 56 6.34 17.42 3.85
CA TRP A 56 5.26 16.58 3.36
C TRP A 56 5.66 15.85 2.09
N SER A 57 5.02 14.71 1.88
CA SER A 57 5.16 13.90 0.69
C SER A 57 3.82 13.74 -0.03
N ARG A 58 3.91 13.27 -1.26
CA ARG A 58 2.81 12.74 -2.04
C ARG A 58 3.03 11.24 -2.24
N ILE A 59 1.96 10.46 -2.16
CA ILE A 59 1.94 9.05 -2.55
C ILE A 59 1.07 8.94 -3.80
N GLU A 60 1.55 8.24 -4.82
CA GLU A 60 0.75 7.85 -5.98
C GLU A 60 0.62 6.33 -6.01
N LEU A 61 -0.61 5.85 -6.14
CA LEU A 61 -0.98 4.44 -6.23
C LEU A 61 -1.68 4.18 -7.55
N HIS A 62 -1.20 3.19 -8.30
CA HIS A 62 -1.82 2.73 -9.55
C HIS A 62 -2.33 1.31 -9.35
N VAL A 63 -3.61 1.08 -9.67
CA VAL A 63 -4.27 -0.23 -9.63
C VAL A 63 -5.09 -0.35 -10.91
N GLY A 64 -4.56 -1.04 -11.92
CA GLY A 64 -5.12 -1.00 -13.27
C GLY A 64 -5.32 0.45 -13.75
N GLU A 65 -6.54 0.78 -14.17
CA GLU A 65 -6.91 2.13 -14.64
C GLU A 65 -7.08 3.16 -13.50
N TRP A 66 -7.11 2.72 -12.24
CA TRP A 66 -7.31 3.62 -11.10
C TRP A 66 -5.99 4.20 -10.60
N VAL A 67 -5.88 5.53 -10.68
CA VAL A 67 -4.73 6.29 -10.16
C VAL A 67 -5.17 7.19 -9.02
N SER A 68 -4.60 6.97 -7.83
CA SER A 68 -4.83 7.80 -6.65
C SER A 68 -3.61 8.62 -6.28
N ARG A 69 -3.78 9.94 -6.20
CA ARG A 69 -2.76 10.88 -5.73
C ARG A 69 -3.12 11.38 -4.34
N LEU A 70 -2.31 11.01 -3.36
CA LEU A 70 -2.56 11.21 -1.94
C LEU A 70 -1.55 12.22 -1.37
N TYR A 71 -2.03 13.38 -0.95
CA TYR A 71 -1.19 14.54 -0.58
C TYR A 71 -1.23 14.84 0.92
N GLY A 72 -0.20 15.50 1.44
CA GLY A 72 -0.22 16.10 2.78
C GLY A 72 0.17 15.15 3.93
N ILE A 73 0.67 13.95 3.61
CA ILE A 73 1.30 13.06 4.59
C ILE A 73 2.67 13.58 4.98
N ARG A 74 3.08 13.42 6.24
CA ARG A 74 4.43 13.79 6.67
C ARG A 74 5.47 12.89 6.00
N SER A 75 6.62 13.43 5.63
CA SER A 75 7.63 12.68 4.87
C SER A 75 8.13 11.42 5.60
N LYS A 76 8.18 11.44 6.94
CA LYS A 76 8.54 10.26 7.75
C LYS A 76 7.48 9.15 7.67
N ASP A 77 6.20 9.53 7.63
CA ASP A 77 5.08 8.59 7.62
C ASP A 77 4.95 7.98 6.22
N ALA A 78 5.19 8.78 5.17
CA ALA A 78 5.27 8.28 3.78
C ALA A 78 6.41 7.28 3.58
N ALA A 79 7.58 7.51 4.18
CA ALA A 79 8.70 6.57 4.14
C ALA A 79 8.44 5.30 4.98
N ALA A 80 7.62 5.40 6.03
CA ALA A 80 7.16 4.23 6.77
C ALA A 80 6.16 3.41 5.94
N PHE A 81 5.26 4.07 5.21
CA PHE A 81 4.34 3.43 4.27
C PHE A 81 5.10 2.67 3.18
N GLU A 82 6.02 3.33 2.49
CA GLU A 82 6.82 2.72 1.41
C GLU A 82 7.51 1.43 1.87
N ARG A 83 8.15 1.46 3.04
CA ARG A 83 8.81 0.28 3.62
C ARG A 83 7.83 -0.82 4.00
N ALA A 84 6.68 -0.48 4.59
CA ALA A 84 5.67 -1.45 4.99
C ALA A 84 5.01 -2.11 3.77
N PHE A 85 4.77 -1.34 2.72
CA PHE A 85 4.23 -1.83 1.46
C PHE A 85 5.22 -2.79 0.77
N ALA A 86 6.49 -2.40 0.64
CA ALA A 86 7.54 -3.27 0.10
C ALA A 86 7.71 -4.57 0.90
N ALA A 87 7.64 -4.50 2.24
CA ALA A 87 7.68 -5.68 3.09
C ALA A 87 6.47 -6.61 2.86
N SER A 88 5.29 -6.04 2.59
CA SER A 88 4.07 -6.81 2.31
C SER A 88 4.13 -7.52 0.96
N LEU A 89 4.64 -6.83 -0.08
CA LEU A 89 4.92 -7.45 -1.38
C LEU A 89 5.89 -8.62 -1.24
N LYS A 90 7.01 -8.42 -0.53
CA LYS A 90 8.00 -9.48 -0.31
C LYS A 90 7.42 -10.68 0.45
N ALA A 91 6.59 -10.42 1.47
CA ALA A 91 5.93 -11.47 2.22
C ALA A 91 4.93 -12.26 1.35
N LEU A 92 4.23 -11.59 0.43
CA LEU A 92 3.33 -12.23 -0.53
C LEU A 92 4.10 -13.14 -1.49
N GLN A 93 5.18 -12.64 -2.08
CA GLN A 93 6.04 -13.42 -2.98
C GLN A 93 6.61 -14.67 -2.31
N LEU A 94 7.04 -14.55 -1.04
CA LEU A 94 7.55 -15.71 -0.29
C LEU A 94 6.46 -16.77 -0.07
N ARG A 95 5.23 -16.35 0.25
CA ARG A 95 4.10 -17.28 0.41
C ARG A 95 3.73 -17.98 -0.89
N GLN A 96 3.73 -17.26 -2.01
CA GLN A 96 3.48 -17.83 -3.33
C GLN A 96 4.52 -18.89 -3.67
N LEU A 97 5.81 -18.58 -3.46
CA LEU A 97 6.89 -19.54 -3.68
C LEU A 97 6.75 -20.80 -2.82
N THR A 98 6.46 -20.65 -1.52
CA THR A 98 6.23 -21.79 -0.63
C THR A 98 5.03 -22.63 -1.08
N ALA A 99 3.93 -21.98 -1.46
CA ALA A 99 2.74 -22.68 -1.96
C ALA A 99 3.00 -23.46 -3.26
N GLU A 100 3.83 -22.92 -4.16
CA GLU A 100 4.24 -23.61 -5.39
C GLU A 100 5.09 -24.85 -5.08
N PHE A 101 6.03 -24.75 -4.15
CA PHE A 101 6.83 -25.89 -3.70
C PHE A 101 5.96 -26.97 -3.06
N ASP A 102 5.04 -26.60 -2.16
CA ASP A 102 4.12 -27.53 -1.50
C ASP A 102 3.23 -28.25 -2.53
N ALA A 103 2.71 -27.52 -3.51
CA ALA A 103 1.91 -28.09 -4.59
C ALA A 103 2.70 -29.08 -5.47
N ALA A 104 3.98 -28.78 -5.75
CA ALA A 104 4.86 -29.67 -6.50
C ALA A 104 5.19 -30.96 -5.72
N ALA A 105 5.48 -30.83 -4.42
CA ALA A 105 5.74 -31.97 -3.54
C ALA A 105 4.51 -32.89 -3.43
N HIS A 106 3.30 -32.32 -3.30
CA HIS A 106 2.06 -33.09 -3.30
C HIS A 106 1.84 -33.85 -4.60
N ARG A 107 2.17 -33.26 -5.76
CA ARG A 107 2.04 -33.93 -7.06
C ARG A 107 3.04 -35.09 -7.21
N ALA A 108 4.26 -34.93 -6.69
CA ALA A 108 5.31 -35.95 -6.78
C ALA A 108 5.10 -37.14 -5.82
N GLY A 109 4.45 -36.92 -4.65
CA GLY A 109 4.16 -37.98 -3.68
C GLY A 109 2.90 -38.81 -3.97
N LEU A 110 2.14 -38.47 -5.02
CA LEU A 110 0.95 -39.20 -5.47
C LEU A 110 1.21 -40.07 -6.72
N GLY A 111 2.47 -40.24 -7.12
CA GLY A 111 2.93 -41.18 -8.16
C GLY A 111 3.75 -42.31 -7.56
#